data_AF-A0A8T4RFT3-F1
#
_entry.id   AF-A0A8T4RFT3-F1
#
_cell.length_a   1.000
_cell.length_b   1.000
_cell.length_c   1.000
_cell.angle_alpha   90.00
_cell.angle_beta   90.00
_cell.angle_gamma   90.00
#
_symmetry.space_group_name_H-M   'P 1'
#
loop_
_entity.id
_entity.type
_entity.pdbx_description
1 polymer ?
#
loop_
_entity_poly.entity_id
_entity_poly.type
_entity_poly.pdbx_seq_one_letter_code
_entity_poly.pdbx_strand_id
1 'polypeptide(L)' 'MTKALSVLYVDKSSKSADAERVLKGANIEFQRLFVRDPAYDGKRVPQLLTGDGFFDTLHDIGWYAQIYSQAPKK' A
#
# COMPACT_ATOMS: atom_id res chain seq x y z
N MET A 1 -21.66 -1.49 4.69
CA MET A 1 -20.38 -0.95 5.20
C MET A 1 -19.42 -0.87 4.02
N THR A 2 -19.06 0.33 3.59
CA THR A 2 -18.02 0.53 2.57
C THR A 2 -16.67 0.23 3.22
N LYS A 3 -16.02 -0.85 2.81
CA LYS A 3 -14.66 -1.20 3.26
C LYS A 3 -13.73 -0.08 2.76
N ALA A 4 -12.94 0.53 3.63
CA ALA A 4 -11.97 1.54 3.20
C ALA A 4 -10.95 0.87 2.26
N LEU A 5 -11.01 1.22 0.97
CA LEU A 5 -10.13 0.66 -0.03
C LEU A 5 -8.73 1.28 0.12
N SER A 6 -7.72 0.44 0.32
CA SER A 6 -6.33 0.90 0.28
C SER A 6 -5.86 0.98 -1.18
N VAL A 7 -5.07 1.98 -1.54
CA VAL A 7 -4.53 2.19 -2.88
C VAL A 7 -3.00 2.18 -2.80
N LEU A 8 -2.37 1.29 -3.57
CA LEU A 8 -0.91 1.21 -3.68
C LEU A 8 -0.48 1.78 -5.03
N TYR A 9 0.21 2.92 -5.00
CA TYR A 9 0.90 3.47 -6.15
C TYR A 9 2.25 2.77 -6.34
N VAL A 10 2.53 2.33 -7.56
CA VAL A 10 3.70 1.54 -7.94
C VAL A 10 4.35 2.01 -9.24
N ASP A 11 5.63 1.70 -9.40
CA ASP A 11 6.35 1.73 -10.69
C ASP A 11 6.97 0.35 -11.02
N LYS A 12 7.95 0.32 -11.94
CA LYS A 12 8.69 -0.91 -12.31
C LYS A 12 9.84 -1.25 -11.34
N SER A 13 10.01 -0.52 -10.24
CA SER A 13 11.10 -0.73 -9.30
C SER A 13 10.90 -2.00 -8.45
N SER A 14 12.01 -2.56 -7.96
CA SER A 14 11.97 -3.67 -7.00
C SER A 14 11.25 -3.28 -5.70
N LYS A 15 11.39 -2.03 -5.25
CA LYS A 15 10.72 -1.52 -4.05
C LYS A 15 9.20 -1.60 -4.15
N SER A 16 8.64 -1.29 -5.31
CA SER A 16 7.20 -1.45 -5.56
C SER A 16 6.76 -2.90 -5.54
N ALA A 17 7.55 -3.81 -6.14
CA ALA A 17 7.28 -5.24 -6.06
C ALA A 17 7.34 -5.76 -4.62
N ASP A 18 8.27 -5.27 -3.81
CA ASP A 18 8.40 -5.65 -2.40
C ASP A 18 7.24 -5.12 -1.55
N ALA A 19 6.78 -3.89 -1.78
CA ALA A 19 5.60 -3.36 -1.11
C ALA A 19 4.35 -4.19 -1.42
N GLU A 20 4.16 -4.61 -2.68
CA GLU A 20 3.07 -5.52 -3.04
C GLU A 20 3.16 -6.85 -2.29
N ARG A 21 4.36 -7.43 -2.17
CA ARG A 21 4.58 -8.69 -1.45
C ARG A 21 4.26 -8.56 0.03
N VAL A 22 4.70 -7.47 0.65
CA VAL A 22 4.44 -7.16 2.07
C VAL A 22 2.93 -7.11 2.34
N LEU A 23 2.19 -6.35 1.55
CA LEU A 23 0.74 -6.20 1.74
C LEU A 23 -0.03 -7.49 1.46
N LYS A 24 0.35 -8.22 0.41
CA LYS A 24 -0.20 -9.56 0.11
C LYS A 24 0.09 -10.55 1.23
N GLY A 25 1.30 -10.55 1.78
CA GLY A 25 1.70 -11.40 2.90
C GLY A 25 0.94 -11.08 4.19
N ALA A 26 0.59 -9.81 4.40
CA ALA A 26 -0.26 -9.35 5.50
C ALA A 26 -1.77 -9.55 5.24
N ASN A 27 -2.15 -10.12 4.09
CA ASN A 27 -3.55 -10.29 3.67
C ASN A 27 -4.35 -8.97 3.66
N ILE A 28 -3.69 -7.88 3.27
CA ILE A 28 -4.29 -6.55 3.14
C ILE A 28 -4.77 -6.38 1.70
N GLU A 29 -6.06 -6.08 1.54
CA GLU A 29 -6.62 -5.77 0.23
C GLU A 29 -6.23 -4.36 -0.20
N PHE A 30 -5.74 -4.24 -1.44
CA PHE A 30 -5.41 -2.95 -2.04
C PHE A 30 -5.70 -2.94 -3.54
N GLN A 31 -6.01 -1.75 -4.06
CA GLN A 31 -6.02 -1.47 -5.48
C GLN A 31 -4.62 -1.03 -5.92
N ARG A 32 -4.06 -1.67 -6.94
CA ARG A 32 -2.78 -1.29 -7.51
C ARG A 32 -2.97 -0.24 -8.60
N LEU A 33 -2.33 0.93 -8.47
CA LEU A 33 -2.29 1.98 -9.49
C LEU A 33 -0.85 2.24 -9.95
N PHE A 34 -0.65 2.38 -11.25
CA PHE A 34 0.66 2.65 -11.81
C PHE A 34 0.88 4.17 -11.91
N VAL A 35 2.04 4.69 -11.49
CA VAL A 35 2.35 6.15 -11.44
C VAL A 35 2.32 6.91 -12.77
N ARG A 36 1.89 6.27 -13.87
CA ARG A 36 1.46 6.98 -15.09
C ARG A 36 0.03 7.55 -14.94
N ASP A 37 -0.61 7.31 -13.80
CA ASP A 37 -1.92 7.84 -13.45
C ASP A 37 -1.85 9.36 -13.24
N PRO A 38 -2.70 10.17 -13.90
CA PRO A 38 -2.75 11.62 -13.71
C PRO A 38 -3.04 12.06 -12.26
N ALA A 39 -3.61 11.18 -11.43
CA ALA A 39 -3.87 11.45 -10.02
C ALA A 39 -2.64 11.29 -9.12
N TYR A 40 -1.51 10.83 -9.66
CA TYR A 40 -0.27 10.73 -8.91
C TYR A 40 0.42 12.09 -8.78
N ASP A 41 0.63 12.55 -7.55
CA ASP A 41 1.17 13.88 -7.23
C ASP A 41 2.69 14.01 -7.47
N GLY A 42 3.33 13.02 -8.09
CA GLY A 42 4.75 13.03 -8.44
C GLY A 42 5.69 12.72 -7.28
N LYS A 43 5.19 12.24 -6.14
CA LYS A 43 6.02 11.80 -4.99
C LYS A 43 6.86 10.56 -5.33
N ARG A 44 7.47 9.92 -4.32
CA ARG A 44 8.20 8.65 -4.49
C ARG A 44 7.26 7.45 -4.34
N VAL A 45 7.51 6.41 -5.12
CA VAL A 45 6.90 5.07 -4.95
C VAL A 45 7.89 4.08 -4.35
N PRO A 46 7.40 3.01 -3.69
CA PRO A 46 6.00 2.66 -3.43
C PRO A 46 5.30 3.61 -2.46
N GLN A 47 4.00 3.77 -2.63
CA GLN A 47 3.19 4.61 -1.77
C GLN A 47 1.83 3.99 -1.53
N LEU A 48 1.43 3.86 -0.27
CA LEU A 48 0.15 3.30 0.14
C LEU A 48 -0.73 4.41 0.73
N LEU A 49 -1.92 4.58 0.16
CA LEU A 49 -2.98 5.41 0.69
C LEU A 49 -4.04 4.50 1.31
N THR A 50 -4.42 4.75 2.55
CA THR A 50 -5.46 4.00 3.27
C THR A 50 -6.49 4.97 3.84
N GLY A 51 -7.54 4.46 4.49
CA GLY A 51 -8.47 5.30 5.24
C GLY A 51 -7.83 5.99 6.45
N ASP A 52 -6.71 5.45 6.94
CA ASP A 52 -6.04 5.88 8.17
C ASP A 52 -4.88 6.84 7.90
N GLY A 53 -4.36 6.88 6.66
CA GLY A 53 -3.27 7.77 6.32
C GLY A 53 -2.54 7.39 5.03
N PHE A 54 -1.31 7.92 4.93
CA PHE A 54 -0.47 7.85 3.76
C PHE A 54 0.93 7.41 4.14
N PHE A 55 1.46 6.43 3.43
CA PHE A 55 2.76 5.80 3.69
C PHE A 55 3.59 5.84 2.41
N ASP A 56 4.70 6.58 2.39
CA ASP A 56 5.49 6.88 1.19
C ASP A 56 6.81 6.13 1.09
N THR A 57 7.06 5.21 2.03
CA THR A 57 8.23 4.33 2.00
C THR A 57 7.85 2.87 2.17
N LEU A 58 8.69 1.98 1.64
CA LEU A 58 8.56 0.54 1.87
C LEU A 58 8.61 0.20 3.38
N HIS A 59 9.38 0.97 4.17
CA HIS A 59 9.48 0.77 5.61
C HIS A 59 8.14 1.02 6.30
N ASP A 60 7.50 2.16 5.99
CA ASP A 60 6.23 2.54 6.62
C ASP A 60 5.09 1.62 6.17
N ILE A 61 5.11 1.21 4.91
CA ILE A 61 4.19 0.19 4.38
C ILE A 61 4.39 -1.14 5.13
N GLY A 62 5.63 -1.52 5.44
CA GLY A 62 5.96 -2.69 6.26
C GLY A 62 5.42 -2.59 7.68
N TRP A 63 5.58 -1.44 8.33
CA TRP A 63 5.07 -1.20 9.67
C TRP A 63 3.53 -1.27 9.71
N TYR A 64 2.87 -0.61 8.75
CA TYR A 64 1.42 -0.72 8.57
C TYR A 64 0.98 -2.18 8.37
N ALA A 65 1.65 -2.91 7.48
CA ALA A 65 1.33 -4.31 7.23
C ALA A 65 1.47 -5.19 8.47
N GLN A 66 2.51 -4.95 9.28
CA GLN A 66 2.74 -5.67 10.52
C GLN A 66 1.62 -5.45 11.53
N ILE A 67 1.18 -4.20 11.73
CA ILE A 67 0.09 -3.88 12.66
C ILE A 67 -1.23 -4.53 12.24
N TYR A 68 -1.58 -4.41 10.95
CA TYR A 68 -2.88 -4.87 10.46
C TYR A 68 -2.94 -6.38 10.22
N SER A 69 -1.79 -7.05 10.03
CA SER A 69 -1.72 -8.51 9.96
C SER A 69 -2.10 -9.20 11.29
N GLN A 70 -2.02 -8.48 12.41
CA GLN A 70 -2.35 -8.98 13.74
C GLN A 70 -3.80 -8.70 14.15
N ALA A 71 -4.55 -7.94 13.34
CA ALA A 71 -5.95 -7.67 13.65
C ALA A 71 -6.78 -8.97 13.54
N PRO A 72 -7.58 -9.32 14.57
CA PRO A 72 -8.33 -10.57 14.58
C PRO A 72 -9.27 -10.64 13.37
N LYS A 73 -9.13 -11.73 12.59
CA LYS A 73 -10.03 -12.07 11.49
C LYS A 73 -11.44 -12.27 12.09
N LYS A 74 -12.31 -11.28 11.95
CA LYS A 74 -13.74 -11.42 12.29
C LYS A 74 -14.42 -12.38 11.34
#